data_AF-X5WTN9-F1
#
_entry.id   AF-X5WTN9-F1
#
_cell.length_a   1.000
_cell.length_b   1.000
_cell.length_c   1.000
_cell.angle_alpha   90.00
_cell.angle_beta   90.00
_cell.angle_gamma   90.00
#
_symmetry.space_group_name_H-M   'P 1'
#
loop_
_entity.id
_entity.type
_entity.pdbx_description
1 polymer ?
#
loop_
_entity_poly.entity_id
_entity_poly.type
_entity_poly.pdbx_seq_one_letter_code
_entity_poly.pdbx_strand_id
1 'polypeptide(L)'
;MPTPLERVKGKADYGTTNIRNPQYGHWQQYVGVEHRCVVPVTSFSEPSPTPGIRTLRQVFSGLFALNEDRPLFFFAGLWTPWHGVRKVKDGAGDFELYGFMTTAPNALIKPIHAPLMGVGHLAGKCCG
;
A
#
# COMPACT_ATOMS: atom_id res chain seq x y z
N MET A 1 1.46 1.16 7.34
CA MET A 1 2.31 0.50 8.35
C MET A 1 3.49 1.38 8.73
N PRO A 2 4.08 1.22 9.92
CA PRO A 2 5.34 1.88 10.29
C PRO A 2 6.44 1.57 9.27
N THR A 3 7.22 2.57 8.90
CA THR A 3 8.34 2.42 7.96
C THR A 3 9.51 1.76 8.67
N PRO A 4 10.24 0.82 8.03
CA PRO A 4 11.51 0.34 8.57
C PRO A 4 12.42 1.51 8.96
N LEU A 5 13.00 1.48 10.16
CA LEU A 5 13.73 2.62 10.73
C LEU A 5 14.83 3.15 9.79
N GLU A 6 15.50 2.25 9.08
CA GLU A 6 16.56 2.59 8.12
C GLU A 6 16.05 3.32 6.86
N ARG A 7 14.73 3.35 6.64
CA ARG A 7 14.07 4.01 5.49
C ARG A 7 13.29 5.27 5.90
N VAL A 8 13.18 5.56 7.20
CA VAL A 8 12.55 6.80 7.67
C VAL A 8 13.42 7.99 7.24
N LYS A 9 12.81 8.99 6.61
CA LYS A 9 13.49 10.20 6.15
C LYS A 9 12.96 11.42 6.89
N GLY A 10 13.86 12.13 7.59
CA GLY A 10 13.52 13.34 8.33
C GLY A 10 12.86 13.05 9.68
N LYS A 11 12.01 13.99 10.13
CA LYS A 11 11.42 13.99 11.49
C LYS A 11 10.04 13.33 11.59
N ALA A 12 9.56 12.70 10.52
CA ALA A 12 8.23 12.08 10.47
C ALA A 12 8.26 10.76 9.69
N ASP A 13 7.46 9.79 10.12
CA ASP A 13 7.21 8.54 9.42
C ASP A 13 5.95 8.66 8.55
N TYR A 14 6.15 8.83 7.23
CA TYR A 14 5.08 8.87 6.24
C TYR A 14 4.45 7.49 5.95
N GLY A 15 5.04 6.43 6.49
CA GLY A 15 4.54 5.07 6.48
C GLY A 15 4.81 4.32 5.19
N THR A 16 4.63 3.00 5.30
CA THR A 16 4.71 2.07 4.19
C THR A 16 3.32 1.53 3.88
N THR A 17 2.84 1.73 2.66
CA THR A 17 1.53 1.25 2.16
C THR A 17 1.64 -0.15 1.56
N ASN A 18 2.70 -0.40 0.80
CA ASN A 18 2.95 -1.67 0.12
C ASN A 18 3.94 -2.53 0.92
N ILE A 19 3.46 -3.65 1.43
CA ILE A 19 4.27 -4.62 2.17
C ILE A 19 4.81 -5.62 1.16
N ARG A 20 6.14 -5.60 1.01
CA ARG A 20 6.90 -6.51 0.15
C ARG A 20 7.76 -7.40 1.02
N ASN A 21 7.95 -8.65 0.59
CA ASN A 21 8.77 -9.64 1.28
C ASN A 21 8.41 -9.73 2.78
N PRO A 22 7.29 -10.37 3.15
CA PRO A 22 6.85 -10.46 4.55
C PRO A 22 7.89 -11.12 5.47
N GLN A 23 8.87 -11.85 4.92
CA GLN A 23 9.99 -12.42 5.65
C GLN A 23 11.05 -11.39 6.09
N TYR A 24 10.97 -10.14 5.63
CA TYR A 24 11.85 -9.09 6.13
C TYR A 24 11.59 -8.86 7.62
N GLY A 25 12.66 -8.88 8.45
CA GLY A 25 12.57 -8.85 9.91
C GLY A 25 11.69 -7.73 10.47
N HIS A 26 11.66 -6.56 9.83
CA HIS A 26 10.76 -5.46 10.21
C HIS A 26 9.28 -5.87 10.28
N TRP A 27 8.82 -6.72 9.36
CA TRP A 27 7.41 -7.12 9.28
C TRP A 27 7.03 -8.23 10.25
N GLN A 28 7.99 -9.00 10.77
CA GLN A 28 7.72 -10.21 11.56
C GLN A 28 6.92 -9.94 12.84
N GLN A 29 7.03 -8.73 13.40
CA GLN A 29 6.22 -8.30 14.53
C GLN A 29 4.72 -8.04 14.19
N TYR A 30 4.37 -8.03 12.90
CA TYR A 30 3.02 -7.71 12.40
C TYR A 30 2.39 -8.84 11.56
N VAL A 31 3.00 -10.03 11.45
CA VAL A 31 2.46 -11.13 10.62
C VAL A 31 1.51 -12.09 11.37
N GLY A 32 1.38 -11.90 12.68
CA GLY A 32 0.41 -12.60 13.52
C GLY A 32 -1.03 -12.33 13.08
N VAL A 33 -1.96 -13.21 13.51
CA VAL A 33 -3.36 -13.16 13.07
C VAL A 33 -4.05 -11.87 13.54
N GLU A 34 -3.69 -11.41 14.74
CA GLU A 34 -4.16 -10.16 15.36
C GLU A 34 -3.85 -8.91 14.54
N HIS A 35 -2.84 -8.98 13.68
CA HIS A 35 -2.41 -7.90 12.80
C HIS A 35 -2.92 -8.04 11.38
N ARG A 36 -3.72 -9.07 11.05
CA ARG A 36 -4.27 -9.24 9.69
C ARG A 36 -5.52 -8.41 9.52
N CYS A 37 -5.73 -7.90 8.32
CA CYS A 37 -6.94 -7.20 7.97
C CYS A 37 -7.23 -7.35 6.47
N VAL A 38 -8.47 -7.08 6.07
CA VAL A 38 -8.86 -7.02 4.66
C VAL A 38 -9.06 -5.58 4.23
N VAL A 39 -8.45 -5.21 3.11
CA VAL A 39 -8.59 -3.86 2.53
C VAL A 39 -9.62 -3.92 1.40
N PRO A 40 -10.83 -3.37 1.58
CA PRO A 40 -11.86 -3.36 0.55
C PRO A 40 -11.48 -2.45 -0.61
N VAL A 41 -11.63 -2.94 -1.84
CA VAL A 41 -11.26 -2.23 -3.08
C VAL A 41 -12.26 -2.56 -4.19
N THR A 42 -12.61 -1.58 -5.02
CA THR A 42 -13.41 -1.77 -6.24
C THR A 42 -12.60 -1.52 -7.51
N SER A 43 -11.55 -0.70 -7.41
CA SER A 43 -10.53 -0.52 -8.44
C SER A 43 -9.24 0.03 -7.84
N PHE A 44 -8.10 -0.22 -8.49
CA PHE A 44 -6.79 0.34 -8.12
C PHE A 44 -6.08 0.89 -9.36
N SER A 45 -5.03 1.67 -9.18
CA SER A 45 -4.21 2.22 -10.27
C SER A 45 -2.77 1.77 -10.10
N GLU A 46 -1.97 1.83 -11.16
CA GLU A 46 -0.51 1.66 -11.13
C GLU A 46 0.16 2.85 -11.82
N PRO A 47 1.39 3.25 -11.42
CA PRO A 47 2.16 4.24 -12.13
C PRO A 47 2.41 3.82 -13.57
N SER A 48 2.21 4.76 -14.49
CA SER A 48 2.54 4.58 -15.89
C SER A 48 4.06 4.40 -16.04
N PRO A 49 4.51 3.43 -16.85
CA PRO A 49 5.94 3.22 -17.10
C PRO A 49 6.58 4.31 -17.99
N THR A 50 5.80 5.24 -18.56
CA THR A 50 6.32 6.25 -19.49
C THR A 50 7.05 7.39 -18.76
N PRO A 51 8.37 7.57 -18.95
CA PRO A 51 9.11 8.68 -18.36
C PRO A 51 8.68 10.03 -18.97
N GLY A 52 8.50 11.06 -18.14
CA GLY A 52 8.43 12.46 -18.60
C GLY A 52 7.07 13.17 -18.57
N ILE A 53 6.14 12.83 -17.65
CA ILE A 53 4.76 13.36 -17.72
C ILE A 53 4.32 14.18 -16.50
N ARG A 54 3.63 15.30 -16.77
CA ARG A 54 3.28 16.42 -15.88
C ARG A 54 1.83 16.43 -15.35
N THR A 55 1.03 15.37 -15.55
CA THR A 55 -0.37 15.33 -15.08
C THR A 55 -0.73 14.02 -14.38
N LEU A 56 -1.52 14.08 -13.30
CA LEU A 56 -1.93 12.91 -12.49
C LEU A 56 -2.62 11.81 -13.33
N ARG A 57 -3.36 12.19 -14.38
CA ARG A 57 -4.08 11.26 -15.25
C ARG A 57 -3.16 10.41 -16.15
N GLN A 58 -1.93 10.85 -16.35
CA GLN A 58 -0.92 10.14 -17.14
C GLN A 58 0.18 9.52 -16.26
N VAL A 59 0.28 9.92 -15.00
CA VAL A 59 1.11 9.26 -13.98
C VAL A 59 0.53 7.89 -13.62
N PHE A 60 -0.77 7.65 -13.79
CA PHE A 60 -1.40 6.35 -13.52
C PHE A 60 -1.93 5.69 -14.81
N SER A 61 -1.54 4.45 -15.08
CA SER A 61 -1.95 3.64 -16.25
C SER A 61 -3.36 3.07 -16.08
N GLY A 62 -4.37 3.96 -16.00
CA GLY A 62 -5.77 3.55 -15.90
C GLY A 62 -6.17 2.95 -14.54
N LEU A 63 -7.47 2.73 -14.38
CA LEU A 63 -8.06 2.04 -13.23
C LEU A 63 -8.21 0.56 -13.56
N PHE A 64 -7.50 -0.30 -12.84
CA PHE A 64 -7.67 -1.74 -12.86
C PHE A 64 -8.85 -2.12 -11.95
N ALA A 65 -9.75 -2.92 -12.48
CA ALA A 65 -10.87 -3.52 -11.74
C ALA A 65 -10.98 -5.00 -12.14
N LEU A 66 -11.74 -5.77 -11.38
CA LEU A 66 -12.00 -7.18 -11.74
C LEU A 66 -12.75 -7.30 -13.08
N ASN A 67 -13.68 -6.40 -13.33
CA ASN A 67 -14.43 -6.23 -14.57
C ASN A 67 -15.04 -4.81 -14.63
N GLU A 68 -15.82 -4.52 -15.67
CA GLU A 68 -16.47 -3.20 -15.86
C GLU A 68 -17.47 -2.84 -14.75
N ASP A 69 -18.09 -3.84 -14.10
CA ASP A 69 -19.04 -3.67 -13.00
C ASP A 69 -18.37 -3.25 -11.68
N ARG A 70 -17.03 -3.32 -11.61
CA ARG A 70 -16.21 -2.96 -10.44
C ARG A 70 -16.71 -3.58 -9.11
N PRO A 71 -16.93 -4.91 -9.06
CA PRO A 71 -17.37 -5.57 -7.84
C PRO A 71 -16.31 -5.41 -6.75
N LEU A 72 -16.77 -5.46 -5.50
CA LEU A 72 -15.89 -5.41 -4.34
C LEU A 72 -14.96 -6.62 -4.33
N PHE A 73 -13.68 -6.36 -4.14
CA PHE A 73 -12.66 -7.37 -3.81
C PHE A 73 -11.78 -6.85 -2.69
N PHE A 74 -10.81 -7.68 -2.27
CA PHE A 74 -9.98 -7.36 -1.11
C PHE A 74 -8.50 -7.58 -1.41
N PHE A 75 -7.68 -6.64 -0.95
CA PHE A 75 -6.26 -6.95 -0.72
C PHE A 75 -6.08 -7.50 0.68
N ALA A 76 -5.20 -8.49 0.80
CA ALA A 76 -4.74 -8.97 2.09
C ALA A 76 -3.80 -7.93 2.72
N GLY A 77 -4.12 -7.48 3.92
CA GLY A 77 -3.40 -6.42 4.61
C GLY A 77 -2.91 -6.80 6.00
N LEU A 78 -2.00 -5.95 6.49
CA LEU A 78 -1.58 -5.92 7.89
C LEU A 78 -2.03 -4.58 8.50
N TRP A 79 -2.33 -4.59 9.79
CA TRP A 79 -2.64 -3.40 10.58
C TRP A 79 -1.98 -3.45 11.96
N THR A 80 -1.81 -2.28 12.57
CA THR A 80 -1.32 -2.16 13.95
C THR A 80 -1.72 -0.81 14.55
N PRO A 81 -2.00 -0.74 15.86
CA PRO A 81 -1.89 0.52 16.59
C PRO A 81 -0.41 0.96 16.60
N TRP A 82 -0.16 2.26 16.53
CA TRP A 82 1.18 2.82 16.50
C TRP A 82 1.21 4.25 17.03
N HIS A 83 2.21 4.56 17.84
CA HIS A 83 2.46 5.90 18.36
C HIS A 83 3.67 6.53 17.67
N GLY A 84 3.54 7.76 17.18
CA GLY A 84 4.67 8.51 16.63
C GLY A 84 4.26 9.72 15.79
N VAL A 85 5.19 10.25 14.98
CA VAL A 85 4.98 11.48 14.20
C VAL A 85 4.72 11.13 12.74
N ARG A 86 3.48 11.33 12.25
CA ARG A 86 3.11 11.14 10.83
C ARG A 86 3.39 12.37 9.96
N LYS A 87 3.25 13.55 10.56
CA LYS A 87 3.45 14.87 9.94
C LYS A 87 4.09 15.76 10.99
N VAL A 88 5.22 16.37 10.65
CA VAL A 88 6.01 17.18 11.61
C VAL A 88 5.16 18.26 12.30
N LYS A 89 4.27 18.91 11.56
CA LYS A 89 3.40 19.97 12.07
C LYS A 89 2.35 19.50 13.09
N ASP A 90 1.98 18.22 13.06
CA ASP A 90 0.89 17.68 13.88
C ASP A 90 1.43 17.01 15.17
N GLY A 91 2.76 16.92 15.32
CA GLY A 91 3.40 16.29 16.48
C GLY A 91 3.22 14.77 16.54
N ALA A 92 3.52 14.19 17.70
CA ALA A 92 3.31 12.77 17.97
C ALA A 92 1.86 12.49 18.32
N GLY A 93 1.35 11.33 17.92
CA GLY A 93 0.00 10.88 18.25
C GLY A 93 -0.16 9.38 18.04
N ASP A 94 -1.33 8.88 18.42
CA ASP A 94 -1.74 7.49 18.22
C ASP A 94 -2.48 7.32 16.90
N PHE A 95 -2.14 6.26 16.17
CA PHE A 95 -2.69 5.95 14.86
C PHE A 95 -2.98 4.47 14.73
N GLU A 96 -4.07 4.14 14.05
CA GLU A 96 -4.27 2.82 13.48
C GLU A 96 -3.74 2.82 12.05
N LEU A 97 -2.62 2.13 11.84
CA LEU A 97 -1.96 2.05 10.55
C LEU A 97 -2.32 0.75 9.87
N TYR A 98 -2.48 0.78 8.56
CA TYR A 98 -2.55 -0.44 7.75
C TYR A 98 -1.65 -0.34 6.52
N GLY A 99 -1.42 -1.48 5.89
CA GLY A 99 -0.78 -1.63 4.60
C GLY A 99 -1.22 -2.94 3.97
N PHE A 100 -1.01 -3.10 2.68
CA PHE A 100 -1.43 -4.30 1.96
C PHE A 100 -0.26 -5.02 1.34
N MET A 101 -0.37 -6.34 1.29
CA MET A 101 0.63 -7.20 0.68
C MET A 101 0.60 -7.03 -0.83
N THR A 102 1.80 -7.00 -1.40
CA THR A 102 2.00 -6.93 -2.84
C THR A 102 2.74 -8.18 -3.31
N THR A 103 2.32 -8.74 -4.44
CA THR A 103 2.93 -9.93 -5.04
C THR A 103 3.53 -9.60 -6.40
N ALA A 104 4.30 -10.54 -6.95
CA ALA A 104 4.70 -10.47 -8.35
C ALA A 104 3.46 -10.38 -9.27
N PRO A 105 3.52 -9.64 -10.38
CA PRO A 105 2.45 -9.54 -11.36
C PRO A 105 2.19 -10.88 -12.02
N ASN A 106 0.91 -11.21 -12.14
CA ASN A 106 0.47 -12.35 -12.93
C ASN A 106 0.64 -12.05 -14.44
N ALA A 107 0.45 -13.07 -15.29
CA ALA A 107 0.68 -12.98 -16.73
C ALA A 107 -0.12 -11.90 -17.45
N LEU A 108 -1.25 -11.43 -16.90
CA LEU A 108 -2.08 -10.37 -17.47
C LEU A 108 -1.51 -8.97 -17.22
N ILE A 109 -0.87 -8.78 -16.06
CA ILE A 109 -0.34 -7.47 -15.65
C ILE A 109 1.14 -7.31 -15.97
N LYS A 110 1.87 -8.43 -16.09
CA LYS A 110 3.30 -8.47 -16.46
C LYS A 110 3.64 -7.70 -17.76
N PRO A 111 2.81 -7.69 -18.83
CA PRO A 111 3.11 -6.90 -20.04
C PRO A 111 2.94 -5.39 -19.86
N ILE A 112 2.22 -4.96 -18.82
CA ILE A 112 1.90 -3.54 -18.54
C ILE A 112 2.87 -2.96 -17.49
N HIS A 113 3.55 -3.82 -16.71
CA HIS A 113 4.40 -3.39 -15.59
C HIS A 113 5.60 -4.31 -15.31
N ALA A 114 6.69 -3.73 -14.80
CA ALA A 114 7.86 -4.43 -14.26
C ALA A 114 8.11 -4.02 -12.79
N PRO A 115 8.44 -4.92 -11.83
CA PRO A 115 8.16 -6.35 -11.70
C PRO A 115 7.16 -6.64 -10.55
N LEU A 116 6.32 -5.69 -10.12
CA LEU A 116 5.52 -5.84 -8.88
C LEU A 116 4.12 -5.23 -8.96
N MET A 117 3.07 -5.98 -8.57
CA MET A 117 1.72 -5.42 -8.45
C MET A 117 1.62 -4.56 -7.19
N GLY A 118 0.98 -3.40 -7.25
CA GLY A 118 0.51 -2.63 -6.12
C GLY A 118 1.20 -1.28 -5.96
N VAL A 119 0.65 -0.24 -6.59
CA VAL A 119 0.91 1.17 -6.29
C VAL A 119 -0.34 2.01 -6.60
N GLY A 120 -1.30 2.05 -5.67
CA GLY A 120 -2.47 2.92 -5.77
C GLY A 120 -2.88 3.53 -4.43
N HIS A 121 -3.48 4.72 -4.49
CA HIS A 121 -4.21 5.32 -3.38
C HIS A 121 -5.42 4.44 -3.08
N LEU A 122 -5.33 3.60 -2.06
CA LEU A 122 -6.50 2.85 -1.59
C LEU A 122 -7.32 3.75 -0.68
N ALA A 123 -8.48 4.18 -1.16
CA ALA A 123 -9.53 4.73 -0.31
C ALA A 123 -10.20 3.55 0.42
N GLY A 124 -9.64 3.16 1.56
CA GLY A 124 -10.19 2.10 2.38
C GLY A 124 -9.77 2.25 3.83
N LYS A 125 -10.63 1.81 4.75
CA LYS A 125 -10.23 1.44 6.11
C LYS A 125 -10.03 -0.07 6.12
N CYS A 126 -9.04 -0.56 6.86
CA CYS A 126 -8.95 -2.00 7.07
C CYS A 126 -10.07 -2.45 7.99
N CYS A 127 -10.72 -3.56 7.66
CA CYS A 127 -11.65 -4.24 8.57
C CYS A 127 -10.85 -5.31 9.35
N GLY A 128 -10.93 -5.23 10.68
CA GLY A 128 -10.42 -6.25 11.61
C GLY A 128 -11.47 -7.28 11.96
#